data_AF-A0A7M1S4L8-F1
#
_entry.id   AF-A0A7M1S4L8-F1
#
_cell.length_a   1.000
_cell.length_b   1.000
_cell.length_c   1.000
_cell.angle_alpha   90.00
_cell.angle_beta   90.00
_cell.angle_gamma   90.00
#
_symmetry.space_group_name_H-M   'P 1'
#
loop_
_entity.id
_entity.type
_entity.pdbx_description
1 polymer ?
#
loop_
_entity_poly.entity_id
_entity_poly.type
_entity_poly.pdbx_seq_one_letter_code
_entity_poly.pdbx_strand_id
1 'polypeptide(L)'
;MKALIIIGILVTFGLIFVLYSRNKEIKRLLAALASFALILSLGIMGNVARPIIPLFLMHILLTLFAWGGLLYYLVRGRYVWWVIFSPVITIILFILLSLLEGSRYEDTWGQLF
;
A
#
# COMPACT_ATOMS: atom_id res chain seq x y z
N MET A 1 14.43 -13.37 3.93
CA MET A 1 13.84 -12.13 3.40
C MET A 1 12.32 -12.08 3.54
N LYS A 2 11.56 -13.05 2.99
CA LYS A 2 10.09 -13.08 3.09
C LYS A 2 9.56 -13.13 4.54
N ALA A 3 10.26 -13.85 5.43
CA ALA A 3 9.90 -13.95 6.84
C ALA A 3 9.86 -12.60 7.57
N LEU A 4 10.80 -11.67 7.27
CA LEU A 4 10.83 -10.35 7.90
C LEU A 4 9.61 -9.50 7.50
N ILE A 5 9.18 -9.60 6.24
CA ILE A 5 7.98 -8.92 5.74
C ILE A 5 6.74 -9.47 6.46
N ILE A 6 6.63 -10.80 6.56
CA ILE A 6 5.51 -11.45 7.26
C ILE A 6 5.47 -11.02 8.73
N ILE A 7 6.62 -10.98 9.41
CA ILE A 7 6.71 -10.50 10.80
C ILE A 7 6.25 -9.03 10.88
N GLY A 8 6.71 -8.16 9.98
CA GLY A 8 6.29 -6.75 9.95
C GLY A 8 4.78 -6.58 9.77
N ILE A 9 4.16 -7.40 8.90
CA ILE A 9 2.71 -7.46 8.71
C ILE A 9 2.01 -7.86 10.01
N LEU A 10 2.44 -8.98 10.61
CA LEU A 10 1.82 -9.52 11.84
C LEU A 10 1.96 -8.56 13.02
N VAL A 11 3.12 -7.94 13.19
CA VAL A 11 3.37 -6.94 14.24
C VAL A 11 2.45 -5.74 14.03
N THR A 12 2.36 -5.19 12.81
CA THR A 12 1.52 -4.02 12.53
C THR A 12 0.03 -4.34 12.76
N PHE A 13 -0.43 -5.51 12.32
CA PHE A 13 -1.79 -5.98 12.56
C PHE A 13 -2.10 -6.12 14.06
N GLY A 14 -1.21 -6.77 14.81
CA GLY A 14 -1.32 -6.90 16.26
C GLY A 14 -1.34 -5.54 16.97
N LEU A 15 -0.50 -4.60 16.53
CA LEU A 15 -0.43 -3.25 17.10
C LEU A 15 -1.75 -2.50 16.91
N ILE A 16 -2.32 -2.52 15.70
CA ILE A 16 -3.63 -1.91 15.38
C ILE A 16 -4.72 -2.48 16.30
N PHE A 17 -4.77 -3.81 16.42
CA PHE A 17 -5.78 -4.49 17.22
C PHE A 17 -5.66 -4.14 18.70
N VAL A 18 -4.46 -4.26 19.29
CA VAL A 18 -4.23 -4.00 20.72
C VAL A 18 -4.49 -2.53 21.08
N LEU A 19 -4.02 -1.57 20.27
CA LEU A 19 -4.18 -0.14 20.56
C LEU A 19 -5.65 0.29 20.54
N TYR A 20 -6.40 -0.05 19.49
CA TYR A 20 -7.76 0.48 19.34
C TYR A 20 -8.84 -0.39 19.98
N SER A 21 -8.61 -1.70 20.13
CA SER A 21 -9.55 -2.58 20.86
C SER A 21 -9.59 -2.24 22.34
N ARG A 22 -8.42 -2.00 22.98
CA ARG A 22 -8.36 -1.59 24.40
C ARG A 22 -9.01 -0.22 24.64
N ASN A 23 -8.87 0.69 23.69
CA ASN A 23 -9.41 2.05 23.79
C ASN A 23 -10.88 2.17 23.34
N LYS A 24 -11.54 1.07 22.93
CA LYS A 24 -12.92 1.02 22.41
C LYS A 24 -13.17 1.98 21.23
N GLU A 25 -12.14 2.34 20.48
CA GLU A 25 -12.23 3.29 19.37
C GLU A 25 -12.46 2.59 18.03
N ILE A 26 -13.68 2.05 17.84
CA ILE A 26 -14.05 1.22 16.68
C ILE A 26 -13.84 1.95 15.34
N LYS A 27 -14.14 3.25 15.27
CA LYS A 27 -13.97 4.04 14.04
C LYS A 27 -12.49 4.10 13.61
N ARG A 28 -11.58 4.31 14.56
CA ARG A 28 -10.13 4.37 14.29
C ARG A 28 -9.56 2.99 13.98
N LEU A 29 -10.07 1.95 14.65
CA LEU A 29 -9.74 0.57 14.35
C LEU A 29 -10.07 0.22 12.89
N LEU A 30 -11.30 0.51 12.45
CA LEU A 30 -11.73 0.22 11.08
C LEU A 30 -10.92 1.02 10.05
N ALA A 31 -10.67 2.31 10.31
CA ALA A 31 -9.82 3.13 9.45
C ALA A 31 -8.41 2.53 9.32
N ALA A 32 -7.76 2.20 10.45
CA ALA A 32 -6.42 1.62 10.44
C ALA A 32 -6.37 0.25 9.73
N LEU A 33 -7.36 -0.62 9.96
CA LEU A 33 -7.44 -1.92 9.30
C LEU A 33 -7.68 -1.78 7.79
N ALA A 34 -8.56 -0.86 7.38
CA ALA A 34 -8.82 -0.59 5.97
C ALA A 34 -7.59 -0.04 5.27
N SER A 35 -6.90 0.95 5.87
CA SER A 35 -5.64 1.47 5.35
C SER A 35 -4.57 0.40 5.27
N PHE A 36 -4.46 -0.46 6.29
CA PHE A 36 -3.50 -1.55 6.31
C PHE A 36 -3.75 -2.56 5.18
N ALA A 37 -5.00 -3.02 5.04
CA ALA A 37 -5.40 -3.90 3.95
C ALA A 37 -5.12 -3.27 2.58
N LEU A 38 -5.44 -1.99 2.41
CA LEU A 38 -5.16 -1.25 1.18
C LEU A 38 -3.66 -1.20 0.86
N ILE A 39 -2.81 -0.87 1.84
CA ILE A 39 -1.36 -0.79 1.66
C ILE A 39 -0.79 -2.16 1.26
N LEU A 40 -1.29 -3.25 1.85
CA LEU A 40 -0.88 -4.60 1.46
C LEU A 40 -1.29 -4.92 0.02
N SER A 41 -2.54 -4.63 -0.35
CA SER A 41 -3.03 -4.82 -1.71
C SER A 41 -2.21 -4.03 -2.72
N LEU A 42 -1.91 -2.75 -2.43
CA LEU A 42 -1.05 -1.92 -3.28
C LEU A 42 0.35 -2.49 -3.37
N GLY A 43 0.95 -2.94 -2.27
CA GLY A 43 2.28 -3.56 -2.27
C GLY A 43 2.37 -4.81 -3.16
N ILE A 44 1.28 -5.59 -3.27
CA ILE A 44 1.20 -6.74 -4.18
C ILE A 44 0.98 -6.26 -5.62
N MET A 45 0.00 -5.37 -5.83
CA MET A 45 -0.34 -4.81 -7.14
C MET A 45 0.81 -4.03 -7.77
N GLY A 46 1.71 -3.44 -6.99
CA GLY A 46 2.88 -2.71 -7.48
C GLY A 46 3.75 -3.53 -8.43
N ASN A 47 3.68 -4.86 -8.38
CA ASN A 47 4.38 -5.73 -9.34
C ASN A 47 3.98 -5.49 -10.80
N VAL A 48 2.76 -4.99 -11.06
CA VAL A 48 2.32 -4.66 -12.43
C VAL A 48 3.16 -3.55 -13.05
N ALA A 49 3.68 -2.63 -12.23
CA ALA A 49 4.48 -1.50 -12.69
C ALA A 49 5.96 -1.86 -12.97
N ARG A 50 6.37 -3.12 -12.73
CA ARG A 50 7.76 -3.59 -12.96
C ARG A 50 8.33 -3.28 -14.35
N PRO A 51 7.57 -3.35 -15.45
CA PRO A 51 8.08 -3.00 -16.78
C PRO A 51 8.60 -1.56 -16.87
N ILE A 52 8.11 -0.64 -16.03
CA ILE A 52 8.53 0.76 -15.96
C ILE A 52 9.32 0.97 -14.66
N ILE A 53 10.62 0.65 -14.69
CA ILE A 53 11.49 0.63 -13.49
C ILE A 53 11.39 1.91 -12.64
N PRO A 54 11.44 3.13 -13.19
CA PRO A 54 11.32 4.35 -12.38
C PRO A 54 9.99 4.44 -11.64
N LEU A 55 8.90 4.01 -12.28
CA LEU A 55 7.56 4.01 -11.70
C LEU A 55 7.43 2.95 -10.61
N PHE A 56 8.01 1.77 -10.82
CA PHE A 56 8.05 0.71 -9.83
C PHE A 56 8.82 1.12 -8.56
N LEU A 57 9.98 1.77 -8.72
CA LEU A 57 10.76 2.28 -7.59
C LEU A 57 9.98 3.35 -6.81
N MET A 58 9.31 4.27 -7.51
CA MET A 58 8.43 5.26 -6.88
C MET A 58 7.27 4.59 -6.13
N HIS A 59 6.67 3.54 -6.71
CA HIS A 59 5.60 2.78 -6.04
C HIS A 59 6.08 2.15 -4.73
N ILE A 60 7.27 1.52 -4.73
CA ILE A 60 7.84 0.94 -3.52
C ILE A 60 8.08 2.02 -2.45
N LEU A 61 8.71 3.14 -2.83
CA LEU A 61 8.99 4.24 -1.89
C LEU A 61 7.70 4.80 -1.29
N LEU A 62 6.69 5.08 -2.12
CA LEU A 62 5.40 5.57 -1.65
C LEU A 62 4.69 4.55 -0.75
N THR A 63 4.81 3.26 -1.05
CA THR A 63 4.25 2.19 -0.20
C THR A 63 4.92 2.15 1.17
N LEU A 64 6.25 2.35 1.24
CA LEU A 64 6.97 2.50 2.50
C LEU A 64 6.51 3.75 3.27
N PHE A 65 6.33 4.88 2.58
CA PHE A 65 5.79 6.10 3.20
C PHE A 65 4.35 5.92 3.67
N ALA A 66 3.50 5.22 2.91
CA ALA A 66 2.13 4.90 3.31
C ALA A 66 2.11 4.04 4.59
N TRP A 67 3.00 3.05 4.69
CA TRP A 67 3.20 2.26 5.90
C TRP A 67 3.65 3.13 7.08
N GLY A 68 4.64 4.00 6.86
CA GLY A 68 5.09 4.97 7.86
C GLY A 68 3.97 5.93 8.30
N GLY A 69 3.14 6.38 7.36
CA GLY A 69 1.97 7.22 7.62
C GLY A 69 0.90 6.51 8.45
N LEU A 70 0.70 5.20 8.22
CA LEU A 70 -0.16 4.38 9.06
C LEU A 70 0.41 4.28 10.49
N LEU A 71 1.70 3.97 10.66
CA LEU A 71 2.33 3.95 11.99
C LEU A 71 2.24 5.31 12.69
N TYR A 72 2.44 6.40 11.95
CA TYR A 72 2.27 7.76 12.47
C TYR A 72 0.82 8.02 12.93
N TYR A 73 -0.16 7.53 12.18
CA TYR A 73 -1.58 7.58 12.58
C TYR A 73 -1.82 6.81 13.89
N LEU A 74 -1.21 5.63 14.07
CA LEU A 74 -1.33 4.86 15.31
C LEU A 74 -0.77 5.61 16.52
N VAL A 75 0.36 6.30 16.37
CA VAL A 75 1.05 6.97 17.47
C VAL A 75 0.49 8.37 17.77
N ARG A 76 0.11 9.14 16.75
CA ARG A 76 -0.30 10.55 16.89
C ARG A 76 -1.79 10.79 16.69
N GLY A 77 -2.54 9.79 16.23
CA GLY A 77 -3.98 9.89 15.95
C GLY A 77 -4.35 10.80 14.76
N ARG A 78 -3.36 11.32 14.01
CA ARG A 78 -3.59 12.20 12.85
C ARG A 78 -3.52 11.41 11.55
N TYR A 79 -4.66 11.29 10.87
CA TYR A 79 -4.77 10.51 9.63
C TYR A 79 -4.28 11.33 8.44
N VAL A 80 -3.11 10.98 7.91
CA VAL A 80 -2.53 11.66 6.74
C VAL A 80 -2.89 10.90 5.47
N TRP A 81 -4.12 11.09 5.02
CA TRP A 81 -4.68 10.34 3.90
C TRP A 81 -3.88 10.48 2.61
N TRP A 82 -3.37 11.68 2.29
CA TRP A 82 -2.54 11.90 1.10
C TRP A 82 -1.29 11.01 1.06
N VAL A 83 -0.69 10.71 2.20
CA VAL A 83 0.48 9.82 2.29
C VAL A 83 0.05 8.37 2.12
N ILE A 84 -1.04 7.95 2.77
CA ILE A 84 -1.57 6.57 2.73
C ILE A 84 -2.03 6.18 1.31
N PHE A 85 -2.69 7.10 0.61
CA PHE A 85 -3.20 6.87 -0.75
C PHE A 85 -2.20 7.21 -1.85
N SER A 86 -1.03 7.78 -1.53
CA SER A 86 -0.02 8.15 -2.52
C SER A 86 0.40 7.01 -3.48
N PRO A 87 0.53 5.73 -3.07
CA PRO A 87 0.94 4.68 -4.00
C PRO A 87 -0.11 4.43 -5.10
N VAL A 88 -1.38 4.76 -4.87
CA VAL A 88 -2.45 4.63 -5.87
C VAL A 88 -2.13 5.43 -7.14
N ILE A 89 -1.51 6.61 -6.98
CA ILE A 89 -1.16 7.49 -8.10
C ILE A 89 -0.25 6.78 -9.10
N THR A 90 0.69 5.97 -8.61
CA THR A 90 1.61 5.24 -9.48
C THR A 90 0.93 4.11 -10.24
N ILE A 91 -0.10 3.48 -9.68
CA ILE A 91 -0.90 2.48 -10.40
C ILE A 91 -1.75 3.15 -11.48
N ILE A 92 -2.38 4.29 -11.17
CA ILE A 92 -3.13 5.07 -12.15
C ILE A 92 -2.21 5.51 -13.30
N LEU A 93 -1.02 6.01 -12.97
CA LEU A 93 -0.04 6.43 -13.97
C LEU A 93 0.45 5.25 -14.82
N PHE A 94 0.64 4.08 -14.21
CA PHE A 94 0.99 2.86 -14.94
C PHE A 94 -0.10 2.52 -15.97
N ILE A 95 -1.36 2.52 -15.55
CA ILE A 95 -2.50 2.24 -16.45
C ILE A 95 -2.52 3.24 -17.60
N LEU A 96 -2.40 4.54 -17.33
CA LEU A 96 -2.39 5.57 -18.36
C LEU A 96 -1.26 5.39 -19.37
N LEU A 97 -0.03 5.13 -18.90
CA LEU A 97 1.11 4.89 -19.78
C LEU A 97 0.95 3.60 -20.59
N SER A 98 0.40 2.55 -19.98
CA SER A 98 0.18 1.28 -20.66
C SER A 98 -0.85 1.39 -21.79
N LEU A 99 -1.87 2.23 -21.63
CA LEU A 99 -2.86 2.51 -22.67
C LEU A 99 -2.28 3.32 -23.84
N LEU A 100 -1.29 4.17 -23.58
CA LEU A 100 -0.62 4.97 -24.61
C LEU A 100 0.40 4.17 -25.42
N GLU A 101 1.12 3.24 -24.78
CA GLU A 101 2.19 2.45 -25.42
C GLU A 101 1.70 1.11 -26.00
N GLY A 102 0.44 0.72 -25.75
CA GLY A 102 -0.26 -0.35 -26.48
C GLY A 102 0.38 -1.74 -26.36
N SER A 103 1.21 -2.11 -27.35
CA SER A 103 1.74 -3.49 -27.51
C SER A 103 2.89 -3.84 -26.58
N ARG A 104 3.56 -2.86 -25.95
CA ARG A 104 4.72 -3.12 -25.10
C ARG A 104 4.38 -3.87 -23.79
N TYR A 105 3.10 -3.87 -23.40
CA TYR A 105 2.66 -4.38 -22.09
C TYR A 105 1.58 -5.46 -22.15
N GLU A 106 1.29 -6.03 -23.32
CA GLU A 106 0.25 -7.08 -23.49
C GLU A 106 0.45 -8.26 -22.54
N ASP A 107 1.70 -8.72 -22.35
CA ASP A 107 2.03 -9.81 -21.42
C ASP A 107 1.72 -9.47 -19.95
N THR A 108 1.72 -8.18 -19.58
CA THR A 108 1.41 -7.71 -18.23
C THR A 108 -0.08 -7.82 -17.92
N TRP A 109 -0.94 -7.59 -18.92
CA TRP A 109 -2.39 -7.73 -18.78
C TRP A 109 -2.81 -9.19 -18.62
N GLY A 110 -2.10 -10.13 -19.26
CA GLY A 110 -2.29 -11.57 -19.07
C GLY A 110 -1.92 -12.09 -17.68
N GLN A 111 -1.25 -11.30 -16.83
CA GLN A 111 -1.02 -11.64 -15.41
C GLN A 111 -2.10 -11.11 -14.48
N LEU A 112 -3.02 -10.26 -14.98
CA LEU A 112 -4.09 -9.61 -14.24
C LEU A 112 -5.47 -10.29 -14.41
N PHE A 113 -5.63 -11.14 -15.43
CA PHE A 113 -6.85 -11.88 -15.78
C PHE A 113 -6.54 -13.37 -15.97
#